data_AF-A0A6A7LMA7-F1
#
_entry.id   AF-A0A6A7LMA7-F1
#
_cell.length_a   1.000
_cell.length_b   1.000
_cell.length_c   1.000
_cell.angle_alpha   90.00
_cell.angle_beta   90.00
_cell.angle_gamma   90.00
#
_symmetry.space_group_name_H-M   'P 1'
#
loop_
_entity.id
_entity.type
_entity.pdbx_description
1 polymer ?
#
loop_
_entity_poly.entity_id
_entity_poly.type
_entity_poly.pdbx_seq_one_letter_code
_entity_poly.pdbx_strand_id
1 'polypeptide(L)'
;MDKSIPNTVPNTDSLALGTLAVGLDSFERVTGKKVAYCGKCNRRVSFDSTNKPPRVCRKCGLEFDWDRMHKRKVMICPICKKKYDLDDEFCEQHFPAVRLEKGYE
;
A
#
# COMPACT_ATOMS: atom_id res chain seq x y z
N MET A 1 5.19 30.93 34.27
CA MET A 1 6.16 29.82 34.38
C MET A 1 5.42 28.50 34.24
N ASP A 2 5.98 27.65 33.38
CA ASP A 2 5.82 26.20 33.19
C ASP A 2 4.46 25.52 33.44
N LYS A 3 3.82 25.10 32.35
CA LYS A 3 3.00 23.89 32.32
C LYS A 3 3.46 22.99 31.20
N SER A 4 4.18 21.95 31.60
CA SER A 4 4.66 20.82 30.81
C SER A 4 3.51 20.19 30.02
N ILE A 5 3.64 20.15 28.69
CA ILE A 5 2.76 19.37 27.82
C ILE A 5 3.33 17.94 27.75
N PRO A 6 2.60 16.91 28.20
CA PRO A 6 3.04 15.54 28.04
C PRO A 6 2.95 15.12 26.56
N ASN A 7 4.04 14.51 26.07
CA ASN A 7 4.10 13.82 24.79
C ASN A 7 3.18 12.60 24.83
N THR A 8 1.93 12.74 24.37
CA THR A 8 1.04 11.60 24.17
C THR A 8 1.34 10.97 22.81
N VAL A 9 2.27 10.01 22.82
CA VAL A 9 2.36 8.96 21.79
C VAL A 9 1.06 8.16 21.83
N PRO A 10 0.27 8.07 20.74
CA PRO A 10 -0.81 7.09 20.70
C PRO A 10 -0.18 5.70 20.58
N ASN A 11 -0.21 5.00 21.71
CA ASN A 11 -0.10 3.56 21.82
C ASN A 11 -0.99 2.91 20.73
N THR A 12 -0.41 2.06 19.90
CA THR A 12 -1.12 1.19 18.96
C THR A 12 -1.13 -0.23 19.51
N ASP A 13 -1.97 -0.47 20.51
CA ASP A 13 -2.37 -1.83 20.91
C ASP A 13 -3.89 -1.89 20.92
N SER A 14 -4.46 -2.35 19.81
CA SER A 14 -5.76 -3.02 19.77
C SER A 14 -5.94 -3.68 18.40
N LEU A 15 -5.57 -4.96 18.34
CA LEU A 15 -6.16 -5.91 17.41
C LEU A 15 -7.68 -5.88 17.62
N ALA A 16 -8.43 -5.45 16.61
CA ALA A 16 -9.85 -5.77 16.49
C ALA A 16 -10.04 -6.59 15.22
N LEU A 17 -10.20 -7.90 15.44
CA LEU A 17 -10.77 -8.86 14.51
C LEU A 17 -12.13 -8.35 13.99
N GLY A 18 -12.31 -8.38 12.67
CA GLY A 18 -13.63 -8.27 12.06
C GLY A 18 -13.66 -7.31 10.88
N THR A 19 -13.82 -7.89 9.68
CA THR A 19 -14.07 -7.20 8.40
C THR A 19 -12.82 -6.64 7.72
N LEU A 20 -12.15 -7.47 6.92
CA LEU A 20 -11.32 -7.00 5.81
C LEU A 20 -12.25 -6.42 4.73
N ALA A 21 -12.88 -5.29 5.03
CA ALA A 21 -13.52 -4.45 4.04
C ALA A 21 -12.44 -3.57 3.42
N VAL A 22 -12.29 -3.71 2.09
CA VAL A 22 -11.42 -2.93 1.19
C VAL A 22 -11.27 -1.48 1.67
N GLY A 23 -10.11 -1.18 2.26
CA GLY A 23 -9.74 0.16 2.70
C GLY A 23 -8.80 0.83 1.71
N LEU A 24 -9.23 1.05 0.47
CA LEU A 24 -8.69 2.19 -0.26
C LEU A 24 -8.96 3.45 0.58
N ASP A 25 -7.90 4.19 0.91
CA ASP A 25 -7.96 5.63 1.15
C ASP A 25 -8.54 6.20 2.46
N SER A 26 -8.70 5.47 3.57
CA SER A 26 -9.10 6.14 4.83
C SER A 26 -8.07 7.18 5.31
N PHE A 27 -6.78 6.93 5.12
CA PHE A 27 -5.74 7.92 5.45
C PHE A 27 -5.75 9.12 4.49
N GLU A 28 -5.93 8.90 3.20
CA GLU A 28 -5.98 9.98 2.19
C GLU A 28 -7.25 10.83 2.37
N ARG A 29 -8.41 10.21 2.61
CA ARG A 29 -9.69 10.90 2.83
C ARG A 29 -9.69 11.75 4.10
N VAL A 30 -9.02 11.29 5.16
CA VAL A 30 -8.99 12.00 6.46
C VAL A 30 -7.91 13.09 6.48
N THR A 31 -6.76 12.85 5.85
CA THR A 31 -5.61 13.77 5.97
C THR A 31 -5.32 14.58 4.71
N GLY A 32 -5.92 14.23 3.57
CA GLY A 32 -5.56 14.77 2.26
C GLY A 32 -4.16 14.35 1.80
N LYS A 33 -3.57 13.30 2.40
CA LYS A 33 -2.20 12.88 2.13
C LYS A 33 -2.14 11.48 1.53
N LYS A 34 -1.37 11.36 0.46
CA LYS A 34 -0.95 10.08 -0.12
C LYS A 34 0.25 9.53 0.64
N VAL A 35 0.41 8.22 0.58
CA VAL A 35 1.51 7.51 1.23
C VAL A 35 2.24 6.66 0.19
N ALA A 36 3.55 6.77 0.15
CA ALA A 36 4.44 5.90 -0.61
C ALA A 36 5.51 5.30 0.32
N TYR A 37 6.06 4.16 -0.06
CA TYR A 37 7.17 3.52 0.66
C TYR A 37 8.42 3.54 -0.20
N CYS A 38 9.56 3.94 0.36
CA CYS A 38 10.82 3.89 -0.40
C CYS A 38 11.26 2.44 -0.61
N GLY A 39 11.48 2.02 -1.86
CA GLY A 39 11.89 0.64 -2.17
C GLY A 39 13.23 0.19 -1.58
N LYS A 40 14.12 1.11 -1.18
CA LYS A 40 15.43 0.78 -0.57
C LYS A 40 15.39 0.75 0.95
N CYS A 41 14.84 1.80 1.58
CA CYS A 41 14.87 1.94 3.05
C CYS A 41 13.54 1.63 3.73
N ASN A 42 12.54 1.18 2.95
CA ASN A 42 11.17 0.87 3.34
C ASN A 42 10.47 1.95 4.18
N ARG A 43 10.94 3.19 4.07
CA ARG A 43 10.41 4.28 4.89
C ARG A 43 9.13 4.82 4.27
N ARG A 44 8.13 4.99 5.12
CA ARG A 44 6.88 5.68 4.81
C ARG A 44 7.14 7.15 4.50
N VAL A 45 6.65 7.62 3.36
CA VAL A 45 6.66 9.01 2.94
C VAL A 45 5.22 9.43 2.68
N SER A 46 4.74 10.40 3.45
CA SER A 46 3.45 11.04 3.23
C SER A 46 3.62 12.36 2.49
N PHE A 47 2.79 12.62 1.50
CA PHE A 47 2.77 13.87 0.74
C PHE A 47 1.33 14.27 0.46
N ASP A 48 1.06 15.57 0.30
CA ASP A 48 -0.30 16.03 0.03
C ASP A 48 -0.76 15.52 -1.34
N SER A 49 -2.00 15.02 -1.43
CA SER A 49 -2.57 14.45 -2.65
C SER A 49 -2.72 15.49 -3.77
N THR A 50 -2.81 16.77 -3.41
CA THR A 50 -2.89 17.92 -4.32
C THR A 50 -1.53 18.35 -4.87
N ASN A 51 -0.44 17.94 -4.22
CA ASN A 51 0.92 18.28 -4.62
C ASN A 51 1.52 17.22 -5.55
N LYS A 52 2.52 17.62 -6.36
CA LYS A 52 3.29 16.67 -7.16
C LYS A 52 3.98 15.65 -6.23
N PRO A 53 3.95 14.35 -6.56
CA PRO A 53 4.55 13.34 -5.71
C PRO A 53 6.07 13.55 -5.59
N PRO A 54 6.68 13.27 -4.42
CA PRO A 54 8.08 13.59 -4.17
C PRO A 54 9.03 12.77 -5.07
N ARG A 55 9.92 13.41 -5.82
CA ARG A 55 10.83 12.65 -6.71
C ARG A 55 11.86 11.79 -5.99
N VAL A 56 12.27 12.18 -4.78
CA VAL A 56 13.37 11.52 -4.04
C VAL A 56 13.00 11.23 -2.59
N CYS A 57 13.50 10.12 -2.06
CA CYS A 57 13.45 9.83 -0.64
C CYS A 57 14.43 10.73 0.11
N ARG A 58 13.92 11.62 0.98
CA ARG A 58 14.74 12.55 1.79
C ARG A 58 15.71 11.86 2.76
N LYS A 59 15.59 10.55 2.99
CA LYS A 59 16.47 9.80 3.90
C LYS A 59 17.63 9.11 3.18
N CYS A 60 17.38 8.46 2.05
CA CYS A 60 18.40 7.67 1.35
C CYS A 60 18.82 8.25 -0.01
N GLY A 61 18.21 9.36 -0.43
CA GLY A 61 18.49 10.03 -1.70
C GLY A 61 17.99 9.31 -2.94
N LEU A 62 17.42 8.10 -2.81
CA LEU A 62 16.95 7.32 -3.95
C LEU A 62 15.70 7.95 -4.57
N GLU A 63 15.67 7.99 -5.90
CA GLU A 63 14.49 8.40 -6.66
C GLU A 63 13.33 7.42 -6.46
N PHE A 64 12.14 7.97 -6.31
CA PHE A 64 10.90 7.22 -6.36
C PHE A 64 10.56 6.92 -7.81
N ASP A 65 10.52 5.63 -8.14
CA ASP A 65 9.97 5.15 -9.41
C ASP A 65 8.44 5.19 -9.32
N TRP A 66 7.87 6.37 -9.62
CA TRP A 66 6.43 6.57 -9.58
C TRP A 66 5.70 5.73 -10.64
N ASP A 67 6.34 5.39 -11.76
CA ASP A 67 5.78 4.52 -12.79
C ASP A 67 5.62 3.07 -12.30
N ARG A 68 6.53 2.60 -11.45
CA ARG A 68 6.38 1.31 -10.75
C ARG A 68 5.46 1.39 -9.52
N MET A 69 5.37 2.54 -8.85
CA MET A 69 4.52 2.70 -7.64
C MET A 69 3.03 2.58 -7.96
N HIS A 70 2.60 2.98 -9.15
CA HIS A 70 1.21 2.78 -9.58
C HIS A 70 0.91 1.32 -9.94
N LYS A 71 1.96 0.50 -10.12
CA LYS A 71 1.81 -0.90 -10.49
C LYS A 71 1.70 -1.80 -9.27
N ARG A 72 0.47 -2.18 -8.94
CA ARG A 72 0.22 -3.16 -7.89
C ARG A 72 0.60 -4.54 -8.43
N LYS A 73 1.39 -5.28 -7.67
CA LYS A 73 1.61 -6.70 -7.96
C LYS A 73 0.28 -7.41 -7.72
N VAL A 74 -0.13 -8.21 -8.69
CA VAL A 74 -1.38 -8.99 -8.65
C VAL A 74 -1.09 -10.39 -9.17
N MET A 75 -1.92 -11.35 -8.78
CA MET A 75 -1.91 -12.69 -9.36
C MET A 75 -2.87 -12.71 -10.55
N ILE A 76 -2.48 -13.32 -11.66
CA ILE A 76 -3.24 -13.32 -12.91
C ILE A 76 -3.44 -14.75 -13.39
N CYS A 77 -4.68 -15.11 -13.72
CA CYS A 77 -4.96 -16.39 -14.34
C CYS A 77 -4.40 -16.42 -15.77
N PRO A 78 -3.55 -17.39 -16.14
CA PRO A 78 -2.97 -17.44 -17.48
C PRO A 78 -4.01 -17.69 -18.58
N ILE A 79 -5.16 -18.29 -18.25
CA ILE A 79 -6.22 -18.66 -19.19
C ILE A 79 -7.23 -17.51 -19.36
N CYS A 80 -7.94 -17.10 -18.31
CA CYS A 80 -8.99 -16.07 -18.42
C CYS A 80 -8.50 -14.63 -18.18
N LYS A 81 -7.23 -14.44 -17.81
CA LYS A 81 -6.63 -13.12 -17.50
C LYS A 81 -7.30 -12.35 -16.35
N LYS A 82 -8.14 -13.01 -15.54
CA LYS A 82 -8.70 -12.44 -14.31
C LYS A 82 -7.57 -12.16 -13.31
N LYS A 83 -7.67 -11.00 -12.64
CA LYS A 83 -6.75 -10.54 -11.61
C LYS A 83 -7.24 -10.98 -10.23
N TYR A 84 -6.30 -11.24 -9.33
CA TYR A 84 -6.47 -11.79 -8.00
C TYR A 84 -5.49 -11.14 -7.02
N ASP A 85 -5.76 -11.30 -5.73
CA ASP A 85 -4.87 -10.80 -4.68
C ASP A 85 -3.57 -11.62 -4.61
N LEU A 86 -2.55 -11.07 -3.95
CA LEU A 86 -1.23 -11.71 -3.85
C LEU A 86 -1.23 -13.02 -3.07
N ASP A 87 -2.24 -13.20 -2.21
CA ASP A 87 -2.40 -14.38 -1.36
C ASP A 87 -3.18 -15.49 -2.09
N ASP A 88 -3.76 -15.21 -3.26
CA ASP A 88 -4.46 -16.22 -4.06
C ASP A 88 -3.48 -17.05 -4.90
N GLU A 89 -3.59 -18.37 -4.81
CA GLU A 89 -2.73 -19.30 -5.57
C GLU A 89 -3.39 -19.89 -6.82
N PHE A 90 -4.72 -20.00 -6.84
CA PHE A 90 -5.48 -20.73 -7.87
C PHE A 90 -6.67 -19.93 -8.40
N CYS A 91 -6.97 -20.13 -9.69
CA CYS A 91 -8.13 -19.57 -10.34
C CYS A 91 -9.41 -20.33 -9.96
N GLU A 92 -10.39 -19.63 -9.39
CA GLU A 92 -11.70 -20.18 -9.01
C GLU A 92 -12.60 -20.58 -10.19
N GLN A 93 -12.29 -20.13 -11.43
CA GLN A 93 -13.17 -20.32 -12.59
C GLN A 93 -12.88 -21.57 -13.42
N HIS A 94 -11.73 -22.21 -13.24
CA HIS A 94 -11.30 -23.35 -14.06
C HIS A 94 -11.17 -24.62 -13.24
N PHE A 95 -11.66 -25.73 -13.82
CA PHE A 95 -11.50 -27.09 -13.32
C PHE A 95 -10.80 -27.93 -14.41
N PRO A 96 -9.64 -28.57 -14.12
CA PRO A 96 -8.91 -28.56 -12.85
C PRO A 96 -8.36 -27.18 -12.46
N ALA A 97 -8.06 -26.99 -11.18
CA ALA A 97 -7.60 -25.70 -10.65
C ALA A 97 -6.33 -25.23 -11.36
N VAL A 98 -6.36 -24.01 -11.87
CA VAL A 98 -5.24 -23.40 -12.61
C VAL A 98 -4.44 -22.51 -11.67
N ARG A 99 -3.12 -22.71 -11.59
CA ARG A 99 -2.23 -21.83 -10.84
C ARG A 99 -2.16 -20.43 -11.45
N LEU A 100 -2.19 -19.42 -10.59
CA LEU A 100 -2.06 -18.03 -10.99
C LEU A 100 -0.58 -17.66 -11.21
N GLU A 101 -0.34 -16.69 -12.09
CA GLU A 101 0.99 -16.17 -12.41
C GLU A 101 1.17 -14.74 -11.91
N LYS A 102 2.40 -14.34 -11.59
CA LYS A 102 2.69 -12.99 -11.12
C LYS A 102 2.54 -11.99 -12.27
N GLY A 103 1.73 -10.97 -12.04
CA GLY A 103 1.55 -9.85 -12.94
C GLY A 103 1.63 -8.49 -12.23
N TYR A 104 1.39 -7.46 -13.02
CA TYR A 104 1.34 -6.07 -12.59
C TYR A 104 0.11 -5.42 -13.22
N GLU A 105 -0.64 -4.68 -12.43
CA GLU A 105 -1.75 -3.83 -12.90
C GLU A 105 -1.27 -2.42 -13.21
#